data_AF-A0A3P7LWS0-F1
#
_entry.id   AF-A0A3P7LWS0-F1
#
_cell.length_a   1.000
_cell.length_b   1.000
_cell.length_c   1.000
_cell.angle_alpha   90.00
_cell.angle_beta   90.00
_cell.angle_gamma   90.00
#
_symmetry.space_group_name_H-M   'P 1'
#
loop_
_entity.id
_entity.type
_entity.pdbx_description
1 polymer ?
#
loop_
_entity_poly.entity_id
_entity_poly.type
_entity_poly.pdbx_seq_one_letter_code
_entity_poly.pdbx_strand_id
1 'polypeptide(L)'
;MYLDDLLILAVLGETNEHGEAVLWTHKLLEIHYNRDSIIRVTLTTSGPVILKPGISIPFSYEVTWVESNMPFESRYDQYLDVDFFQHR
;
A
#
# COMPACT_ATOMS: atom_id res chain seq x y z
N MET A 1 -4.43 6.00 3.72
CA MET A 1 -5.61 5.22 4.20
C MET A 1 -5.18 4.47 5.45
N TYR A 2 -6.08 4.03 6.32
CA TYR A 2 -5.73 3.22 7.49
C TYR A 2 -6.54 1.93 7.52
N LEU A 3 -5.95 0.85 8.03
CA LEU A 3 -6.63 -0.38 8.41
C LEU A 3 -6.03 -0.84 9.74
N ASP A 4 -6.89 -1.00 10.76
CA ASP A 4 -6.47 -1.40 12.11
C ASP A 4 -5.32 -0.55 12.68
N ASP A 5 -5.48 0.78 12.57
CA ASP A 5 -4.51 1.82 12.96
C ASP A 5 -3.15 1.76 12.23
N LEU A 6 -3.00 0.90 11.23
CA LEU A 6 -1.82 0.83 10.37
C LEU A 6 -1.99 1.72 9.14
N LEU A 7 -1.02 2.60 8.89
CA LEU A 7 -1.03 3.47 7.72
C LEU A 7 -0.75 2.65 6.46
N ILE A 8 -1.61 2.83 5.47
CA ILE A 8 -1.49 2.29 4.12
C ILE A 8 -1.12 3.44 3.18
N LEU A 9 0.09 3.35 2.64
CA LEU A 9 0.63 4.23 1.60
C LEU A 9 0.59 3.53 0.24
N ALA A 10 0.18 4.25 -0.80
CA ALA A 10 0.21 3.79 -2.18
C ALA A 10 0.23 4.97 -3.14
N VAL A 11 0.87 4.77 -4.29
CA VAL A 11 0.88 5.74 -5.39
C VAL A 11 -0.41 5.59 -6.18
N LEU A 12 -1.14 6.69 -6.40
CA LEU A 12 -2.37 6.65 -7.20
C LEU A 12 -2.08 6.73 -8.71
N GLY A 13 -1.07 7.52 -9.07
CA GLY A 13 -0.65 7.76 -10.43
C GLY A 13 0.60 8.61 -10.45
N GLU A 14 1.15 8.81 -11.63
CA GLU A 14 2.37 9.57 -11.88
C GLU A 14 2.32 10.23 -13.25
N THR A 15 3.24 11.16 -13.50
CA THR A 15 3.54 11.62 -14.85
C THR A 15 4.69 10.79 -15.37
N ASN A 16 4.49 10.10 -16.49
CA ASN A 16 5.55 9.28 -17.09
C ASN A 16 6.64 10.15 -17.75
N GLU A 17 7.71 9.51 -18.24
CA GLU A 17 8.84 10.19 -18.90
C GLU A 17 8.42 10.98 -20.16
N HIS A 18 7.26 10.67 -20.73
CA HIS A 18 6.69 11.36 -21.90
C HIS A 18 5.77 12.53 -21.53
N GLY A 19 5.61 12.84 -20.24
CA GLY A 19 4.74 13.91 -19.77
C GLY A 19 3.25 13.53 -19.72
N GLU A 20 2.92 12.25 -19.85
CA GLU A 20 1.53 11.77 -19.81
C GLU A 20 1.13 11.41 -18.38
N ALA A 21 -0.09 11.77 -18.00
CA ALA A 21 -0.66 11.34 -16.72
C ALA A 21 -1.06 9.86 -16.78
N VAL A 22 -0.48 9.04 -15.91
CA VAL A 22 -0.73 7.60 -15.77
C VAL A 22 -1.40 7.34 -14.44
N LEU A 23 -2.45 6.52 -14.46
CA LEU A 23 -3.16 6.07 -13.27
C LEU A 23 -2.95 4.57 -13.06
N TRP A 24 -2.69 4.15 -11.82
CA TRP A 24 -2.61 2.73 -11.46
C TRP A 24 -3.98 2.20 -11.06
N THR A 25 -4.53 1.29 -11.85
CA THR A 25 -5.95 0.88 -11.74
C THR A 25 -6.18 -0.43 -11.01
N HIS A 26 -5.13 -1.23 -10.79
CA HIS A 26 -5.20 -2.44 -9.98
C HIS A 26 -4.53 -2.23 -8.62
N LYS A 27 -5.16 -2.75 -7.57
CA LYS A 27 -4.75 -2.63 -6.17
C LYS A 27 -4.66 -4.00 -5.52
N LEU A 28 -3.49 -4.37 -5.03
CA LEU A 28 -3.27 -5.57 -4.25
C LEU A 28 -3.08 -5.18 -2.78
N LEU A 29 -4.04 -5.54 -1.93
CA LEU A 29 -3.93 -5.43 -0.47
C LEU A 29 -3.37 -6.73 0.08
N GLU A 30 -2.18 -6.67 0.65
CA GLU A 30 -1.59 -7.80 1.37
C GLU A 30 -1.68 -7.55 2.87
N ILE A 31 -2.43 -8.42 3.56
CA ILE A 31 -2.70 -8.33 5.00
C ILE A 31 -2.00 -9.47 5.71
N HIS A 32 -0.99 -9.13 6.50
CA HIS A 32 -0.29 -10.07 7.36
C HIS A 32 -1.01 -10.15 8.70
N TYR A 33 -1.30 -11.36 9.17
CA TYR A 33 -2.02 -11.60 10.41
C TYR A 33 -1.31 -12.61 11.30
N ASN A 34 -1.49 -12.51 12.62
CA ASN A 34 -1.06 -13.50 13.59
C ASN A 34 -2.28 -13.81 14.49
N ARG A 35 -2.82 -15.03 14.36
CA ARG A 35 -4.10 -15.41 14.98
C ARG A 35 -5.21 -14.42 14.60
N ASP A 36 -5.72 -13.66 15.57
CA ASP A 36 -6.85 -12.73 15.40
C ASP A 36 -6.41 -11.26 15.25
N SER A 37 -5.12 -11.02 15.02
CA SER A 37 -4.54 -9.68 14.98
C SER A 37 -3.91 -9.36 13.63
N ILE A 38 -4.19 -8.16 13.11
CA ILE A 38 -3.51 -7.64 11.92
C ILE A 38 -2.15 -7.07 12.34
N ILE A 39 -1.11 -7.51 11.63
CA ILE A 39 0.29 -7.20 11.90
C ILE A 39 0.81 -6.16 10.92
N ARG A 40 0.53 -6.33 9.63
CA ARG A 40 1.03 -5.43 8.58
C ARG A 40 0.04 -5.39 7.43
N VAL A 41 -0.10 -4.21 6.84
CA VAL A 41 -0.92 -4.01 5.65
C VAL A 41 -0.09 -3.28 4.61
N THR A 42 0.04 -3.89 3.44
CA THR A 42 0.74 -3.29 2.30
C THR A 42 -0.24 -3.14 1.15
N LEU A 43 -0.12 -2.05 0.40
CA LEU A 43 -0.89 -1.81 -0.81
C LEU A 43 0.05 -1.62 -1.99
N THR A 44 0.06 -2.58 -2.90
CA THR A 44 0.80 -2.49 -4.16
C THR A 44 -0.15 -2.07 -5.27
N THR A 45 0.30 -1.16 -6.13
CA THR A 45 -0.48 -0.65 -7.25
C THR A 45 0.13 -1.09 -8.57
N SER A 46 -0.73 -1.49 -9.51
CA SER A 46 -0.33 -1.93 -10.85
C SER A 46 -1.43 -1.58 -11.87
N GLY A 47 -1.30 -2.07 -13.11
CA GLY A 47 -2.24 -1.77 -14.19
C GLY A 47 -2.19 -0.29 -14.60
N PRO A 48 -1.08 0.18 -15.20
CA PRO A 48 -0.98 1.56 -15.66
C PRO A 48 -1.97 1.84 -16.80
N VAL A 49 -2.69 2.95 -16.69
CA VAL A 49 -3.57 3.46 -17.74
C VAL A 49 -3.24 4.93 -17.99
N ILE A 50 -2.87 5.25 -19.23
CA ILE A 50 -2.67 6.64 -19.67
C ILE A 50 -4.03 7.34 -19.72
N LEU A 51 -4.14 8.46 -19.02
CA LEU A 51 -5.37 9.24 -18.93
C LEU A 51 -5.60 10.05 -20.20
N LYS A 52 -6.79 9.89 -20.78
CA LYS A 52 -7.28 10.68 -21.92
C LYS A 52 -8.74 11.04 -21.68
N PRO A 53 -9.23 12.19 -22.17
CA PRO A 53 -10.65 12.54 -22.03
C PRO A 53 -11.57 11.46 -22.62
N GLY A 54 -12.61 11.09 -21.87
CA GLY A 54 -13.65 10.15 -22.33
C GLY A 54 -13.32 8.66 -22.23
N ILE A 55 -12.17 8.27 -21.66
CA ILE A 55 -11.87 6.85 -21.46
C ILE A 55 -12.66 6.26 -20.27
N SER A 56 -13.01 4.98 -20.38
CA SER A 56 -13.46 4.18 -19.24
C SER A 56 -12.24 3.54 -18.57
N ILE A 57 -12.15 3.65 -17.25
CA ILE A 57 -11.02 3.14 -16.48
C ILE A 57 -11.49 1.93 -15.66
N PRO A 58 -11.01 0.71 -15.96
CA PRO A 58 -11.37 -0.48 -15.20
C PRO A 58 -10.54 -0.55 -13.91
N PHE A 59 -11.18 -0.28 -12.77
CA PHE A 59 -10.56 -0.49 -11.47
C PHE A 59 -10.71 -1.94 -11.02
N SER A 60 -9.67 -2.47 -10.40
CA SER A 60 -9.70 -3.81 -9.84
C SER A 60 -8.90 -3.94 -8.55
N TYR A 61 -9.39 -4.89 -7.78
CA TYR A 61 -9.03 -5.33 -6.45
C TYR A 61 -8.42 -6.72 -6.26
N GLU A 62 -7.40 -6.89 -5.43
CA GLU A 62 -7.12 -8.20 -4.82
C GLU A 62 -6.80 -8.03 -3.33
N VAL A 63 -7.17 -9.04 -2.52
CA VAL A 63 -6.85 -9.10 -1.10
C VAL A 63 -6.22 -10.46 -0.80
N THR A 64 -5.00 -10.43 -0.29
CA THR A 64 -4.24 -11.62 0.10
C THR A 64 -3.99 -11.59 1.59
N TRP A 65 -4.30 -12.70 2.26
CA TRP A 65 -4.04 -12.89 3.69
C TRP A 65 -2.82 -13.79 3.86
N VAL A 66 -1.86 -13.35 4.68
CA VAL A 66 -0.60 -14.06 4.91
C VAL A 66 -0.39 -14.23 6.40
N GLU A 67 -0.18 -15.47 6.85
CA GLU A 67 0.15 -15.72 8.25
C GLU A 67 1.56 -15.19 8.58
N SER A 68 1.70 -14.53 9.73
CA SER A 68 2.93 -13.92 10.20
C SER A 68 3.29 -14.43 11.60
N ASN A 69 4.56 -14.67 11.83
CA ASN A 69 5.10 -15.03 13.15
C ASN A 69 5.43 -13.80 14.01
N MET A 70 5.26 -12.59 13.49
CA MET A 70 5.51 -11.35 14.25
C MET A 70 4.41 -11.16 15.31
N PRO A 71 4.78 -10.86 16.57
CA PRO A 71 3.82 -10.60 17.62
C PRO A 71 3.13 -9.24 17.40
N PHE A 72 1.89 -9.11 17.87
CA PHE A 72 1.10 -7.88 17.75
C PHE A 72 1.80 -6.65 18.32
N GLU A 73 2.53 -6.80 19.43
CA GLU A 73 3.23 -5.71 20.13
C GLU A 73 4.33 -5.06 19.25
N SER A 74 4.92 -5.84 18.33
CA SER A 74 5.99 -5.39 17.42
C SER A 74 5.47 -4.82 16.10
N ARG A 75 4.15 -4.72 15.89
CA ARG A 75 3.57 -4.35 14.59
C ARG A 75 3.89 -2.92 14.15
N TYR A 76 4.31 -2.06 15.08
CA TYR A 76 4.72 -0.69 14.79
C TYR A 76 6.23 -0.53 14.59
N ASP A 77 7.02 -1.58 14.79
CA ASP A 77 8.48 -1.53 14.70
C ASP A 77 8.95 -1.07 13.31
N GLN A 78 8.20 -1.39 12.26
CA GLN A 78 8.47 -0.93 10.88
C GLN A 78 8.30 0.59 10.66
N TYR A 79 7.64 1.30 11.57
CA TYR A 79 7.48 2.75 11.53
C TYR A 79 8.45 3.48 12.48
N LEU A 80 9.19 2.73 13.30
CA LEU A 80 10.27 3.26 14.11
C LEU A 80 11.49 3.45 13.19
N ASP A 81 11.48 4.51 12.38
CA ASP A 81 12.68 4.93 11.66
C ASP A 81 13.79 5.19 12.69
N VAL A 82 14.81 4.34 12.70
CA VAL A 82 15.98 4.45 13.59
C VAL A 82 16.69 5.80 13.40
N ASP A 83 16.57 6.38 12.20
CA ASP A 83 17.11 7.70 11.84
C ASP A 83 16.27 8.89 12.35
N PHE A 84 15.00 8.70 12.73
CA PHE A 84 14.11 9.78 13.17
C PHE A 84 14.30 10.15 14.65
N PHE A 85 14.79 9.22 15.47
CA PHE A 85 14.92 9.39 16.93
C PHE A 85 16.31 9.83 17.40
N GLN A 86 17.31 9.93 16.50
CA GLN A 86 18.60 10.55 16.86
C GLN A 86 18.45 12.07 16.95
N HIS A 87 18.12 12.56 18.15
CA HIS A 87 18.34 13.95 18.50
C HIS A 87 19.85 14.21 18.48
N ARG A 88 20.31 15.14 17.63
CA ARG A 88 21.65 15.71 17.77
C ARG A 88 21.74 16.60 19.00
#